data_AF-A0A1Y1QTV5-F1
#
_entry.id   AF-A0A1Y1QTV5-F1
#
_cell.length_a   1.000
_cell.length_b   1.000
_cell.length_c   1.000
_cell.angle_alpha   90.00
_cell.angle_beta   90.00
_cell.angle_gamma   90.00
#
_symmetry.space_group_name_H-M   'P 1'
#
loop_
_entity.id
_entity.type
_entity.pdbx_description
1 polymer ?
#
loop_
_entity_poly.entity_id
_entity_poly.type
_entity_poly.pdbx_seq_one_letter_code
_entity_poly.pdbx_strand_id
1 'polypeptide(L)'
;MSERVKILHLIDTQATKLFLYVAKLLDDQPLPPEARDHALQGEWNDFREFHLGGDTLLIYQTDEQFVYLTRLGSHAQLFKTM
;
A
#
# COMPACT_ATOMS: atom_id res chain seq x y z
N MET A 1 -26.47 -1.93 3.93
CA MET A 1 -25.35 -1.12 3.39
C MET A 1 -24.62 -2.01 2.39
N SER A 2 -24.79 -1.82 1.08
CA SER A 2 -24.07 -2.62 0.09
C SER A 2 -22.66 -2.04 -0.07
N GLU A 3 -21.65 -2.71 0.46
CA GLU A 3 -20.26 -2.38 0.14
C GLU A 3 -20.04 -2.58 -1.37
N ARG A 4 -19.79 -1.51 -2.11
CA ARG A 4 -19.36 -1.64 -3.50
C ARG A 4 -17.91 -2.10 -3.48
N VAL A 5 -17.67 -3.32 -3.92
CA VAL A 5 -16.31 -3.76 -4.29
C VAL A 5 -15.82 -2.83 -5.40
N LYS A 6 -14.84 -1.98 -5.08
CA LYS A 6 -14.16 -1.17 -6.09
C LYS A 6 -13.17 -2.07 -6.82
N ILE A 7 -13.35 -2.21 -8.12
CA ILE A 7 -12.38 -2.92 -8.97
C ILE A 7 -11.17 -2.01 -9.14
N LEU A 8 -10.01 -2.49 -8.69
CA LEU A 8 -8.73 -1.87 -9.00
C LEU A 8 -8.12 -2.59 -10.19
N HIS A 9 -7.76 -1.82 -11.21
CA HIS A 9 -7.03 -2.34 -12.35
C HIS A 9 -5.54 -2.10 -12.14
N LEU A 10 -4.78 -3.17 -11.91
CA LEU A 10 -3.33 -3.14 -11.87
C LEU A 10 -2.77 -3.56 -13.23
N ILE A 11 -1.75 -2.85 -13.71
CA ILE A 11 -0.94 -3.35 -14.82
C ILE A 11 0.11 -4.35 -14.30
N ASP A 12 0.65 -5.18 -15.18
CA ASP A 12 1.59 -6.26 -14.83
C ASP A 12 2.76 -5.79 -13.95
N THR A 13 3.30 -4.60 -14.25
CA THR A 13 4.41 -4.03 -13.47
C THR A 13 3.99 -3.63 -12.05
N GLN A 14 2.77 -3.15 -11.86
CA GLN A 14 2.24 -2.82 -10.53
C GLN A 14 1.92 -4.08 -9.73
N ALA A 15 1.31 -5.09 -10.38
CA ALA A 15 1.04 -6.39 -9.75
C ALA A 15 2.34 -7.08 -9.32
N THR A 16 3.36 -7.06 -10.18
CA THR A 16 4.69 -7.61 -9.87
C THR A 16 5.29 -6.92 -8.65
N LYS A 17 5.27 -5.59 -8.61
CA LYS A 17 5.77 -4.83 -7.45
C LYS A 17 5.00 -5.13 -6.18
N LEU A 18 3.68 -5.30 -6.25
CA LEU A 18 2.87 -5.65 -5.08
C LEU A 18 3.36 -6.93 -4.43
N PHE A 19 3.49 -8.01 -5.20
CA PHE A 19 3.95 -9.29 -4.65
C PHE A 19 5.41 -9.23 -4.17
N LEU A 20 6.30 -8.58 -4.93
CA LEU A 20 7.70 -8.45 -4.53
C LEU A 20 7.88 -7.64 -3.25
N TYR A 21 7.16 -6.53 -3.10
CA TYR A 21 7.28 -5.67 -1.94
C TYR A 21 6.65 -6.31 -0.71
N VAL A 22 5.50 -6.97 -0.85
CA VAL A 22 4.90 -7.75 0.25
C VAL A 22 5.82 -8.88 0.70
N ALA A 23 6.46 -9.61 -0.23
CA ALA A 23 7.44 -10.63 0.12
C ALA A 23 8.63 -10.05 0.91
N LYS A 24 9.12 -8.86 0.52
CA LYS A 24 10.18 -8.16 1.28
C LYS A 24 9.76 -7.80 2.68
N LEU A 25 8.54 -7.29 2.87
CA LEU A 25 8.01 -6.96 4.19
C LEU A 25 7.87 -8.21 5.07
N LEU A 26 7.44 -9.34 4.50
CA LEU A 26 7.33 -10.62 5.21
C LEU A 26 8.70 -11.17 5.65
N ASP A 27 9.76 -10.83 4.92
CA ASP A 27 11.15 -11.21 5.23
C ASP A 27 11.89 -10.15 6.07
N ASP A 28 11.20 -9.16 6.63
CA ASP A 28 11.78 -8.01 7.35
C ASP A 28 12.88 -7.25 6.56
N GLN A 29 12.76 -7.23 5.23
CA GLN A 29 13.68 -6.53 4.34
C GLN A 29 13.18 -5.13 3.98
N PRO A 30 14.09 -4.15 3.83
CA PRO A 30 13.69 -2.83 3.36
C PRO A 30 13.15 -2.87 1.93
N LEU A 31 12.15 -2.05 1.67
CA LEU A 31 11.64 -1.79 0.33
C LEU A 31 12.65 -0.98 -0.48
N PRO A 32 12.70 -1.16 -1.81
CA PRO A 32 13.64 -0.41 -2.63
C PRO A 32 13.25 1.08 -2.69
N PRO A 33 14.20 2.02 -2.91
CA PRO A 33 13.94 3.46 -2.83
C PRO A 33 12.82 3.96 -3.75
N GLU A 34 12.64 3.36 -4.92
CA GLU A 34 11.57 3.69 -5.86
C GLU A 34 10.16 3.37 -5.35
N ALA A 35 10.05 2.52 -4.31
CA ALA A 35 8.79 2.27 -3.63
C ALA A 35 8.34 3.48 -2.80
N ARG A 36 9.25 4.42 -2.48
CA ARG A 36 8.95 5.62 -1.67
C ARG A 36 8.21 5.26 -0.39
N ASP A 37 8.68 4.22 0.29
CA ASP A 37 8.10 3.79 1.56
C ASP A 37 8.28 4.86 2.64
N HIS A 38 7.17 5.33 3.22
CA HIS A 38 7.20 6.28 4.33
C HIS A 38 6.00 6.11 5.26
N ALA A 39 6.17 6.56 6.51
CA ALA A 39 5.07 6.66 7.45
C ALA A 39 4.06 7.72 6.99
N LEU A 40 2.79 7.46 7.22
CA LEU A 40 1.72 8.44 7.06
C LEU A 40 1.66 9.36 8.28
N GLN A 41 0.89 10.44 8.17
CA GLN A 41 0.75 11.46 9.20
C GLN A 41 -0.71 11.62 9.63
N GLY A 42 -0.94 12.32 10.75
CA GLY A 42 -2.28 12.58 11.28
C GLY A 42 -2.92 11.30 11.84
N GLU A 43 -4.17 11.05 11.49
CA GLU A 43 -4.93 9.86 11.94
C GLU A 43 -4.36 8.52 11.43
N TRP A 44 -3.41 8.58 10.49
CA TRP A 44 -2.76 7.41 9.90
C TRP A 44 -1.30 7.27 10.36
N ASN A 45 -0.91 7.89 11.47
CA ASN A 45 0.44 7.89 12.01
C ASN A 45 1.06 6.50 12.26
N ASP A 46 0.22 5.49 12.53
CA ASP A 46 0.66 4.11 12.74
C ASP A 46 0.71 3.28 11.45
N PHE A 47 0.41 3.90 10.30
CA PHE A 47 0.45 3.28 8.98
C PHE A 47 1.61 3.79 8.15
N ARG A 48 1.98 2.99 7.17
CA ARG A 48 2.95 3.32 6.14
C ARG A 48 2.31 3.19 4.76
N GLU A 49 2.88 3.86 3.77
CA GLU A 49 2.50 3.67 2.39
C GLU A 49 3.71 3.47 1.48
N PHE A 50 3.53 2.68 0.42
CA PHE A 50 4.48 2.58 -0.68
C PHE A 50 3.79 2.61 -2.04
N HIS A 51 4.53 3.03 -3.06
CA HIS A 51 4.08 3.18 -4.43
C HIS A 51 4.37 1.93 -5.27
N LEU A 52 3.35 1.48 -6.02
CA LEU A 52 3.47 0.47 -7.07
C LEU A 52 3.84 1.08 -8.43
N GLY A 53 3.73 2.41 -8.56
CA GLY A 53 4.04 3.16 -9.76
C GLY A 53 2.82 3.92 -10.29
N GLY A 54 3.09 5.05 -10.96
CA GLY A 54 2.05 6.04 -11.25
C GLY A 54 1.47 6.59 -9.95
N ASP A 55 0.14 6.73 -9.91
CA ASP A 55 -0.61 7.20 -8.73
C ASP A 55 -1.02 6.05 -7.77
N THR A 56 -0.67 4.80 -8.08
CA THR A 56 -1.13 3.63 -7.32
C THR A 56 -0.22 3.32 -6.13
N LEU A 57 -0.79 3.24 -4.94
CA LEU A 57 -0.11 2.97 -3.68
C LEU A 57 -0.86 1.95 -2.81
N LEU A 58 -0.12 1.32 -1.90
CA LEU A 58 -0.64 0.44 -0.85
C LEU A 58 -0.36 1.07 0.51
N ILE A 59 -1.41 1.23 1.32
CA ILE A 59 -1.32 1.56 2.74
C ILE A 59 -1.26 0.25 3.51
N TYR A 60 -0.28 0.13 4.39
CA TYR A 60 -0.04 -1.07 5.17
C TYR A 60 0.41 -0.75 6.60
N GLN A 61 0.38 -1.77 7.44
CA GLN A 61 0.94 -1.78 8.78
C GLN A 61 1.64 -3.11 9.01
N THR A 62 2.63 -3.17 9.89
CA THR A 62 3.31 -4.41 10.30
C THR A 62 3.35 -4.53 11.81
N ASP A 63 3.24 -5.75 12.31
CA ASP A 63 3.62 -6.12 13.68
C ASP A 63 4.60 -7.32 13.64
N GLU A 64 4.89 -7.92 14.80
CA GLU A 64 5.83 -9.05 14.91
C GLU A 64 5.40 -10.31 14.14
N GLN A 65 4.13 -10.41 13.73
CA GLN A 65 3.54 -11.62 13.15
C GLN A 65 2.93 -11.39 11.77
N PHE A 66 2.50 -10.17 11.46
CA PHE A 66 1.65 -9.90 10.32
C PHE A 66 2.04 -8.63 9.56
N VAL A 67 1.88 -8.70 8.23
CA VAL A 67 1.83 -7.55 7.33
C VAL A 67 0.37 -7.31 6.96
N TYR A 68 -0.23 -6.26 7.50
CA TYR A 68 -1.61 -5.88 7.24
C TYR A 68 -1.69 -5.01 5.98
N LEU A 69 -2.30 -5.53 4.91
CA LEU A 69 -2.54 -4.78 3.68
C LEU A 69 -3.87 -4.03 3.80
N THR A 70 -3.81 -2.80 4.29
CA THR A 70 -4.99 -2.05 4.75
C THR A 70 -5.82 -1.49 3.60
N ARG A 71 -5.21 -0.78 2.65
CA ARG A 71 -5.92 -0.16 1.51
C ARG A 71 -5.04 -0.06 0.29
N LEU A 72 -5.60 -0.34 -0.89
CA LEU A 72 -4.91 -0.25 -2.18
C LEU A 72 -5.70 0.63 -3.14
N GLY A 73 -5.03 1.54 -3.84
CA GLY A 73 -5.68 2.45 -4.77
C GLY A 73 -4.83 3.64 -5.15
N SER A 74 -5.45 4.60 -5.84
CA SER A 74 -4.86 5.89 -6.15
C SER A 74 -4.96 6.86 -4.96
N HIS A 75 -4.11 7.90 -4.88
CA HIS A 75 -4.22 8.90 -3.81
C HIS A 75 -5.64 9.47 -3.71
N ALA A 76 -6.24 9.83 -4.85
CA ALA A 76 -7.60 10.37 -4.89
C ALA A 76 -8.66 9.35 -4.46
N GLN A 77 -8.40 8.04 -4.57
CA GLN A 77 -9.32 7.00 -4.10
C GLN A 77 -9.18 6.73 -2.60
N LEU A 78 -7.97 6.90 -2.08
CA LEU A 78 -7.63 6.55 -0.71
C LEU A 78 -7.83 7.71 0.26
N PHE A 79 -7.52 8.93 -0.17
CA PHE A 79 -7.54 10.14 0.66
C PHE A 79 -8.65 11.14 0.29
N LYS A 80 -9.61 10.78 -0.56
CA LYS A 80 -10.79 11.64 -0.78
C LYS A 80 -11.68 11.66 0.46
N THR A 81 -12.01 12.91 0.84
CA THR A 81 -12.72 13.36 2.04
C THR A 81 -11.82 13.47 3.28
N MET A 82 -10.89 14.42 3.25
CA MET A 82 -10.90 15.49 4.26
C MET A 82 -11.73 16.65 3.72
#